data_AF-A0A2U9IPZ2-F1
#
_entry.id   AF-A0A2U9IPZ2-F1
#
_cell.length_a   1.000
_cell.length_b   1.000
_cell.length_c   1.000
_cell.angle_alpha   90.00
_cell.angle_beta   90.00
_cell.angle_gamma   90.00
#
_symmetry.space_group_name_H-M   'P 1'
#
loop_
_entity.id
_entity.type
_entity.pdbx_description
1 polymer ?
#
loop_
_entity_poly.entity_id
_entity_poly.type
_entity_poly.pdbx_seq_one_letter_code
_entity_poly.pdbx_strand_id
1 'polypeptide(L)'
;MYKTLREKFQLPSRLAEDCYRDTIAVYKGWLKNPKRGRFPIIRNKSVWLSPKLSYNFNIKKMRLTIFGEEVEILGYSRTLDMYKD
;
A
#
# COMPACT_ATOMS: atom_id res chain seq x y z
N MET A 1 -7.46 11.53 -7.54
CA MET A 1 -7.29 10.41 -6.58
C MET A 1 -6.55 10.85 -5.33
N TYR A 2 -5.29 11.31 -5.39
CA TYR A 2 -4.55 11.79 -4.21
C TYR A 2 -5.31 12.81 -3.36
N LYS A 3 -5.84 13.87 -3.99
CA LYS A 3 -6.67 14.90 -3.32
C LYS A 3 -7.86 14.29 -2.56
N THR A 4 -8.54 13.32 -3.16
CA THR A 4 -9.66 12.60 -2.53
C THR A 4 -9.22 11.78 -1.31
N LEU A 5 -8.05 11.12 -1.38
CA LEU A 5 -7.47 10.37 -0.26
C LEU A 5 -7.13 11.29 0.92
N ARG A 6 -6.61 12.50 0.62
CA ARG A 6 -6.26 13.51 1.63
C ARG A 6 -7.51 14.17 2.24
N GLU A 7 -8.47 14.57 1.42
CA GLU A 7 -9.60 15.39 1.86
C GLU A 7 -10.77 14.58 2.40
N LYS A 8 -11.16 13.49 1.72
CA LYS A 8 -12.31 12.68 2.13
C LYS A 8 -11.96 11.60 3.14
N PHE A 9 -10.80 10.96 2.94
CA PHE A 9 -10.36 9.83 3.78
C PHE A 9 -9.32 10.23 4.82
N GLN A 10 -8.89 11.50 4.84
CA GLN A 10 -7.95 12.06 5.81
C GLN A 10 -6.64 11.26 5.95
N LEU A 11 -6.26 10.55 4.88
CA LEU A 11 -5.05 9.72 4.87
C LEU A 11 -3.81 10.61 4.97
N PRO A 12 -2.76 10.22 5.71
CA PRO A 12 -1.47 10.90 5.69
C PRO A 12 -0.90 11.02 4.27
N SER A 13 -0.11 12.08 4.00
CA SER A 13 0.46 12.37 2.67
C SER A 13 1.14 11.15 2.06
N ARG A 14 2.05 10.54 2.82
CA ARG A 14 2.83 9.38 2.36
C ARG A 14 1.97 8.17 2.06
N LEU A 15 0.97 7.87 2.89
CA LEU A 15 0.07 6.75 2.67
C LEU A 15 -0.82 6.98 1.44
N ALA A 16 -1.27 8.23 1.23
CA ALA A 16 -2.00 8.60 0.03
C ALA A 16 -1.13 8.51 -1.24
N GLU A 17 0.15 8.86 -1.17
CA GLU A 17 1.13 8.67 -2.26
C GLU A 17 1.33 7.19 -2.58
N ASP A 18 1.53 6.33 -1.57
CA ASP A 18 1.72 4.89 -1.73
C ASP A 18 0.47 4.23 -2.36
N CYS A 19 -0.72 4.52 -1.84
CA CYS A 19 -1.99 4.07 -2.43
C CYS A 19 -2.15 4.52 -3.89
N TYR A 20 -1.74 5.76 -4.20
CA TYR A 20 -1.82 6.30 -5.55
C TYR A 20 -0.86 5.60 -6.51
N ARG A 21 0.38 5.35 -6.07
CA ARG A 21 1.39 4.61 -6.84
C ARG A 21 0.91 3.20 -7.17
N ASP A 22 0.37 2.50 -6.18
CA ASP A 22 -0.15 1.14 -6.37
C ASP A 22 -1.30 1.11 -7.39
N THR A 23 -2.24 2.04 -7.24
CA THR A 23 -3.37 2.16 -8.18
C THR A 23 -2.91 2.46 -9.60
N ILE A 24 -1.92 3.33 -9.79
CA ILE A 24 -1.33 3.60 -11.10
C ILE A 24 -0.70 2.34 -11.70
N ALA A 25 0.04 1.58 -10.90
CA ALA A 25 0.70 0.36 -11.36
C ALA A 25 -0.32 -0.67 -11.85
N VAL A 26 -1.37 -0.91 -11.06
CA VAL A 26 -2.47 -1.82 -11.43
C VAL A 26 -3.17 -1.33 -12.70
N TYR A 27 -3.52 -0.04 -12.77
CA TYR A 27 -4.20 0.54 -13.92
C TYR A 27 -3.36 0.45 -15.19
N LYS A 28 -2.07 0.79 -15.12
CA LYS A 28 -1.15 0.68 -16.26
C LYS A 28 -0.97 -0.77 -16.71
N GLY A 29 -0.90 -1.72 -15.77
CA GLY A 29 -0.84 -3.14 -16.06
C GLY A 29 -2.07 -3.62 -16.84
N TRP A 30 -3.27 -3.24 -16.39
CA TRP A 30 -4.51 -3.54 -17.10
C TRP A 30 -4.57 -2.88 -18.48
N LEU A 31 -4.21 -1.60 -18.59
CA LEU A 31 -4.27 -0.86 -19.85
C LEU A 31 -3.35 -1.46 -20.93
N LYS A 32 -2.17 -1.94 -20.51
CA LYS A 32 -1.18 -2.62 -21.38
C LYS A 32 -1.55 -4.05 -21.75
N ASN A 33 -2.46 -4.69 -21.02
CA ASN A 33 -2.88 -6.05 -21.34
C ASN A 33 -3.77 -6.05 -22.60
N PRO A 34 -3.40 -6.73 -23.71
CA PRO A 34 -4.22 -6.77 -24.92
C PRO A 34 -5.60 -7.42 -24.68
N LYS A 35 -5.67 -8.37 -23.74
CA LYS A 35 -6.93 -9.00 -23.29
C LYS A 35 -7.44 -8.23 -22.08
N ARG A 36 -7.79 -6.94 -22.27
CA ARG A 36 -8.33 -6.02 -21.26
C ARG A 36 -9.60 -6.57 -20.62
N GLY A 37 -9.45 -7.56 -19.74
CA GLY A 37 -10.53 -8.25 -19.05
C GLY A 37 -11.23 -7.30 -18.09
N ARG A 38 -11.78 -7.84 -17.00
CA ARG A 38 -12.52 -7.03 -16.03
C ARG A 38 -11.67 -5.85 -15.53
N PHE A 39 -12.30 -4.67 -15.45
CA PHE A 39 -11.69 -3.47 -14.91
C PHE A 39 -11.09 -3.76 -13.52
N PRO A 40 -9.86 -3.28 -13.24
CA PRO A 40 -9.21 -3.53 -11.96
C PRO A 40 -10.02 -2.89 -10.84
N ILE A 41 -10.41 -3.72 -9.87
CA ILE A 41 -11.07 -3.29 -8.64
C ILE A 41 -10.24 -3.77 -7.46
N ILE A 42 -10.16 -2.93 -6.42
CA ILE A 42 -9.54 -3.31 -5.16
C ILE A 42 -10.55 -4.19 -4.41
N ARG A 43 -10.26 -5.49 -4.31
CA ARG A 43 -11.14 -6.44 -3.60
C ARG A 43 -10.87 -6.48 -2.10
N ASN A 44 -9.60 -6.34 -1.71
CA ASN A 44 -9.15 -6.35 -0.33
C ASN A 44 -8.38 -5.05 -0.04
N LYS A 45 -8.43 -4.57 1.20
CA LYS A 45 -7.68 -3.39 1.65
C LYS A 45 -6.19 -3.72 1.79
N SER A 46 -5.45 -3.76 0.68
CA SER A 46 -4.01 -3.97 0.65
C SER A 46 -3.31 -2.78 -0.02
N VAL A 47 -2.12 -2.42 0.45
CA VAL A 47 -1.29 -1.38 -0.15
C VAL A 47 0.19 -1.73 -0.03
N TRP A 48 0.97 -1.39 -1.05
CA TRP A 48 2.43 -1.46 -1.00
C TRP A 48 3.01 -0.23 -0.30
N LEU A 49 3.61 -0.44 0.88
CA LEU A 49 4.14 0.62 1.71
C LEU A 49 5.64 0.86 1.46
N SER A 50 6.03 2.12 1.46
CA SER A 50 7.44 2.52 1.43
C SER A 50 8.07 2.37 2.83
N PRO A 51 9.20 1.64 2.98
CA PRO A 51 9.85 1.42 4.28
C PRO A 51 10.22 2.71 5.02
N LYS A 52 10.13 2.68 6.36
CA LYS A 52 10.53 3.75 7.30
C LYS A 52 9.83 5.11 7.14
N LEU A 53 8.75 5.19 6.36
CA LEU A 53 8.07 6.47 6.08
C LEU A 53 6.67 6.58 6.68
N SER A 54 5.96 5.47 6.88
CA SER A 54 4.50 5.53 7.08
C SER A 54 3.95 4.48 8.03
N TYR A 55 4.81 3.59 8.53
CA TYR A 55 4.39 2.49 9.37
C TYR A 55 5.42 2.16 10.43
N ASN A 56 4.92 1.68 11.57
CA ASN A 56 5.74 0.98 12.55
C ASN A 56 5.61 -0.52 12.30
N PHE A 57 6.74 -1.22 12.25
CA PHE A 57 6.78 -2.64 11.96
C PHE A 57 7.27 -3.42 13.18
N ASN A 58 6.44 -4.34 13.66
CA ASN A 58 6.81 -5.24 14.74
C ASN A 58 7.10 -6.62 14.18
N ILE A 59 8.39 -6.92 14.01
CA ILE A 59 8.89 -8.18 13.43
C ILE A 59 8.55 -9.38 14.29
N LYS A 60 8.56 -9.23 15.62
CA LYS A 60 8.27 -10.34 16.54
C LYS A 60 6.82 -10.81 16.39
N LYS A 61 5.90 -9.89 16.10
CA LYS A 61 4.48 -10.18 15.91
C LYS A 61 4.08 -10.32 14.44
N MET A 62 4.97 -10.03 13.50
CA MET A 62 4.68 -9.91 12.07
C MET A 62 3.46 -9.02 11.78
N ARG A 63 3.34 -7.95 12.58
CA ARG A 63 2.23 -6.98 12.49
C ARG A 63 2.76 -5.59 12.19
N LEU A 64 1.93 -4.84 11.50
CA LEU A 64 2.27 -3.54 10.98
C LEU A 64 1.21 -2.56 11.48
N THR A 65 1.63 -1.47 12.11
CA THR A 65 0.70 -0.46 12.62
C THR A 65 0.67 0.71 11.64
N ILE A 66 -0.50 0.93 11.05
CA ILE A 66 -0.76 2.03 10.13
C ILE A 66 -1.92 2.83 10.70
N PHE A 67 -1.71 4.14 10.91
CA PHE A 67 -2.78 5.02 11.38
C PHE A 67 -3.43 4.54 12.70
N GLY A 68 -2.66 3.90 13.57
CA GLY A 68 -3.14 3.34 14.85
C GLY A 68 -3.87 2.00 14.73
N GLU A 69 -4.12 1.49 13.51
CA GLU A 69 -4.69 0.17 13.29
C GLU A 69 -3.59 -0.87 13.05
N GLU A 70 -3.76 -2.05 13.64
CA GLU A 70 -2.91 -3.21 13.34
C GLU A 70 -3.41 -3.90 12.07
N VAL A 71 -2.52 -4.06 11.10
CA VAL A 71 -2.77 -4.77 9.85
C VAL A 71 -1.80 -5.95 9.69
N GLU A 72 -2.32 -7.01 9.08
CA GLU A 72 -1.55 -8.21 8.76
C GLU A 72 -0.67 -7.97 7.54
N ILE A 73 0.52 -8.58 7.57
CA ILE A 73 1.48 -8.50 6.47
C ILE A 73 1.22 -9.67 5.52
N LEU A 74 0.70 -9.36 4.34
CA LEU A 74 0.45 -10.35 3.29
C LEU A 74 1.74 -10.89 2.66
N GLY A 75 2.81 -10.08 2.69
CA GLY A 75 4.10 -10.45 2.16
C GLY A 75 5.10 -9.31 2.30
N TYR A 76 6.39 -9.64 2.33
CA TYR A 76 7.46 -8.67 2.44
C TYR A 76 8.73 -9.14 1.73
N SER A 77 9.59 -8.19 1.35
CA SER A 77 10.88 -8.50 0.74
C SER A 77 11.80 -9.20 1.74
N ARG A 78 12.64 -10.13 1.27
CA ARG A 78 13.72 -10.73 2.09
C ARG A 78 14.68 -9.68 2.67
N THR A 79 14.76 -8.50 2.08
CA THR A 79 15.57 -7.38 2.57
C THR A 79 14.94 -6.61 3.72
N LEU A 80 13.74 -6.98 4.19
CA LEU A 80 13.04 -6.25 5.24
C LEU A 80 13.83 -6.17 6.55
N ASP A 81 14.64 -7.20 6.85
CA ASP A 81 15.54 -7.21 8.01
C ASP A 81 16.54 -6.06 8.00
N MET A 82 16.90 -5.52 6.82
CA MET A 82 17.81 -4.37 6.71
C MET A 82 17.15 -3.04 7.12
N TYR A 83 15.83 -3.03 7.26
CA TYR A 83 15.06 -1.88 7.72
C TYR A 83 14.65 -2.00 9.19
N LYS A 84 15.18 -2.99 9.92
CA LYS A 84 15.19 -2.99 11.39
C LYS A 84 15.90 -1.73 11.87
N ASP A 85 15.25 -0.99 12.76
CA ASP A 85 15.92 -0.03 13.64
C ASP A 85 16.34 -0.75 14.92
#